data_AF-A0A6L7TC13-F1
#
_entry.id   AF-A0A6L7TC13-F1
#
_cell.length_a   1.000
_cell.length_b   1.000
_cell.length_c   1.000
_cell.angle_alpha   90.00
_cell.angle_beta   90.00
_cell.angle_gamma   90.00
#
_symmetry.space_group_name_H-M   'P 1'
#
loop_
_entity.id
_entity.type
_entity.pdbx_description
1 polymer ?
#
loop_
_entity_poly.entity_id
_entity_poly.type
_entity_poly.pdbx_seq_one_letter_code
_entity_poly.pdbx_strand_id
1 'polypeptide(L)'
;MKRQISFLGILGLILVLVFGLSSCNTEEDNASADETAEVDAGESDEEEHESETSGGGEHSGEEMGDEESGEESGTQYAKTDTYDETRNGARLVLNYDSEANAFIGTVENTTDETLKQVRVEVHLSNGTELGPTEPSDLEPGKSMDVSLFVFEEEFETWGAHPEVGESSGSEHGSEENHE
;
A
#
# COMPACT_ATOMS: atom_id res chain seq x y z
N MET A 1 26.65 -29.10 44.44
CA MET A 1 25.43 -29.80 43.97
C MET A 1 25.10 -29.30 42.56
N LYS A 2 24.22 -30.02 41.86
CA LYS A 2 23.95 -30.01 40.40
C LYS A 2 23.87 -28.60 39.74
N ARG A 3 24.52 -28.46 38.58
CA ARG A 3 24.33 -27.35 37.63
C ARG A 3 22.98 -27.52 36.92
N GLN A 4 22.20 -26.46 36.78
CA GLN A 4 21.14 -26.38 35.78
C GLN A 4 21.75 -25.91 34.46
N ILE A 5 21.44 -26.61 33.37
CA ILE A 5 21.83 -26.24 32.01
C ILE A 5 20.54 -25.90 31.27
N SER A 6 20.43 -24.66 30.80
CA SER A 6 19.29 -24.20 30.00
C SER A 6 19.21 -24.99 28.70
N PHE A 7 18.05 -25.59 28.42
CA PHE A 7 17.83 -26.24 27.13
C PHE A 7 17.52 -25.18 26.07
N LEU A 8 18.54 -24.94 25.24
CA LEU A 8 18.46 -24.22 23.98
C LEU A 8 17.47 -24.93 23.04
N GLY A 9 16.80 -24.16 22.17
CA GLY A 9 15.59 -24.61 21.46
C GLY A 9 15.79 -25.74 20.45
N ILE A 10 14.67 -26.36 20.06
CA ILE A 10 14.57 -27.24 18.90
C ILE A 10 13.56 -26.64 17.93
N LEU A 11 14.12 -26.05 16.86
CA LEU A 11 13.44 -25.63 15.64
C LEU A 11 12.74 -26.85 15.01
N GLY A 12 11.40 -26.84 15.00
CA GLY A 12 10.57 -27.94 14.50
C GLY A 12 10.02 -27.71 13.09
N LEU A 13 10.89 -27.62 12.09
CA LEU A 13 10.49 -27.56 10.68
C LEU A 13 9.97 -28.95 10.23
N ILE A 14 8.66 -29.18 10.27
CA ILE A 14 8.04 -30.41 9.74
C ILE A 14 7.45 -30.12 8.34
N LEU A 15 8.24 -30.49 7.34
CA LEU A 15 7.84 -30.53 5.93
C LEU A 15 6.86 -31.71 5.70
N VAL A 16 5.63 -31.44 5.25
CA VAL A 16 4.71 -32.47 4.74
C VAL A 16 4.37 -32.19 3.27
N LEU A 17 5.12 -32.83 2.37
CA LEU A 17 4.77 -32.93 0.96
C LEU A 17 3.63 -33.95 0.78
N VAL A 18 2.49 -33.51 0.22
CA VAL A 18 1.50 -34.42 -0.36
C VAL A 18 1.30 -34.04 -1.83
N PHE A 19 1.82 -34.88 -2.72
CA PHE A 19 1.58 -34.76 -4.16
C PHE A 19 0.13 -35.15 -4.50
N GLY A 20 -0.56 -34.29 -5.24
CA GLY A 20 -1.89 -34.55 -5.81
C GLY A 20 -1.95 -34.14 -7.28
N LEU A 21 -1.29 -34.89 -8.16
CA LEU A 21 -1.42 -34.70 -9.62
C LEU A 21 -2.72 -35.34 -10.11
N SER A 22 -3.57 -34.56 -10.79
CA SER A 22 -4.62 -35.08 -11.66
C SER A 22 -4.76 -34.17 -12.89
N SER A 23 -4.73 -34.75 -14.09
CA SER A 23 -4.49 -34.04 -15.35
C SER A 23 -5.77 -33.64 -16.11
N CYS A 24 -5.63 -32.54 -16.87
CA CYS A 24 -6.10 -32.27 -18.24
C CYS A 24 -7.54 -32.64 -18.68
N ASN A 25 -8.22 -31.63 -19.26
CA ASN A 25 -8.85 -31.59 -20.59
C ASN A 25 -9.24 -30.11 -20.84
N THR A 26 -9.38 -29.54 -22.05
CA THR A 26 -8.84 -29.81 -23.40
C THR A 26 -9.12 -28.55 -24.23
N GLU A 27 -8.35 -28.33 -25.29
CA GLU A 27 -8.46 -27.19 -26.22
C GLU A 27 -9.82 -27.12 -26.96
N GLU A 28 -10.31 -25.91 -27.25
CA GLU A 28 -11.02 -25.62 -28.51
C GLU A 28 -10.64 -24.22 -29.02
N ASP A 29 -10.00 -24.17 -30.20
CA ASP A 29 -9.76 -22.94 -30.97
C ASP A 29 -11.06 -22.40 -31.59
N ASN A 30 -11.13 -21.08 -31.82
CA ASN A 30 -11.77 -20.59 -33.04
C ASN A 30 -11.24 -19.23 -33.51
N ALA A 31 -11.11 -19.08 -34.83
CA ALA A 31 -10.54 -17.91 -35.48
C ALA A 31 -11.42 -17.45 -36.66
N SER A 32 -11.62 -16.13 -36.79
CA SER A 32 -11.95 -15.39 -38.02
C SER A 32 -11.79 -13.90 -37.66
N ALA A 33 -10.98 -13.05 -38.29
CA ALA A 33 -10.80 -12.75 -39.73
C ALA A 33 -12.05 -12.13 -40.38
N ASP A 34 -11.99 -10.81 -40.65
CA ASP A 34 -12.50 -10.04 -41.81
C ASP A 34 -12.21 -8.53 -41.50
N GLU A 35 -11.23 -7.87 -42.11
CA GLU A 35 -11.22 -7.25 -43.47
C GLU A 35 -11.99 -5.91 -43.58
N THR A 36 -11.21 -4.83 -43.79
CA THR A 36 -11.51 -3.66 -44.65
C THR A 36 -12.76 -2.78 -44.44
N ALA A 37 -12.54 -1.47 -44.31
CA ALA A 37 -13.24 -0.44 -45.10
C ALA A 37 -12.44 0.87 -45.11
N GLU A 38 -11.89 1.22 -46.28
CA GLU A 38 -11.23 2.51 -46.51
C GLU A 38 -12.27 3.55 -46.95
N VAL A 39 -12.12 4.80 -46.49
CA VAL A 39 -12.73 6.00 -47.07
C VAL A 39 -11.97 7.24 -46.60
N ASP A 40 -11.84 8.33 -47.33
CA ASP A 40 -11.57 8.65 -48.74
C ASP A 40 -11.59 10.20 -48.78
N ALA A 41 -10.76 10.78 -49.65
CA ALA A 41 -10.70 12.17 -50.12
C ALA A 41 -11.46 13.31 -49.38
N GLY A 42 -10.70 14.35 -48.99
CA GLY A 42 -11.19 15.68 -48.66
C GLY A 42 -10.12 16.75 -48.88
N GLU A 43 -9.97 17.23 -50.11
CA GLU A 43 -8.96 18.21 -50.52
C GLU A 43 -9.22 19.62 -49.92
N SER A 44 -8.12 20.25 -49.52
CA SER A 44 -7.67 21.61 -49.88
C SER A 44 -8.68 22.75 -50.10
N ASP A 45 -8.48 23.88 -49.41
CA ASP A 45 -8.32 25.19 -50.08
C ASP A 45 -7.76 26.27 -49.12
N GLU A 46 -7.08 27.24 -49.74
CA GLU A 46 -5.98 28.09 -49.26
C GLU A 46 -6.39 29.50 -48.76
N GLU A 47 -5.36 30.29 -48.37
CA GLU A 47 -5.30 31.76 -48.08
C GLU A 47 -6.04 32.30 -46.83
N GLU A 48 -5.61 33.37 -46.11
CA GLU A 48 -4.43 34.28 -46.20
C GLU A 48 -3.65 34.31 -44.84
N HIS A 49 -2.43 34.88 -44.80
CA HIS A 49 -1.66 35.20 -43.58
C HIS A 49 -1.90 36.66 -43.10
N GLU A 50 -1.95 36.92 -41.77
CA GLU A 50 -1.15 38.00 -41.13
C GLU A 50 -1.20 38.03 -39.58
N SER A 51 -0.04 37.86 -38.91
CA SER A 51 0.33 38.56 -37.66
C SER A 51 1.77 38.21 -37.22
N GLU A 52 2.71 38.93 -37.84
CA GLU A 52 3.97 39.43 -37.30
C GLU A 52 4.36 39.06 -35.84
N THR A 53 5.43 38.27 -35.71
CA THR A 53 6.54 38.39 -34.74
C THR A 53 6.27 38.50 -33.22
N SER A 54 6.64 37.45 -32.47
CA SER A 54 7.88 37.46 -31.64
C SER A 54 7.99 36.24 -30.69
N GLY A 55 9.19 35.64 -30.64
CA GLY A 55 9.73 35.10 -29.38
C GLY A 55 9.61 33.59 -29.13
N GLY A 56 10.67 32.87 -29.51
CA GLY A 56 11.31 31.87 -28.64
C GLY A 56 10.58 30.56 -28.31
N GLY A 57 11.02 29.48 -28.97
CA GLY A 57 11.58 28.32 -28.25
C GLY A 57 10.64 27.26 -27.66
N GLU A 58 11.07 26.02 -27.91
CA GLU A 58 10.93 24.86 -27.00
C GLU A 58 9.61 24.07 -27.06
N HIS A 59 9.71 22.77 -26.76
CA HIS A 59 8.67 21.77 -26.98
C HIS A 59 7.58 21.85 -25.89
N SER A 60 6.31 21.79 -26.30
CA SER A 60 5.19 21.45 -25.41
C SER A 60 4.33 20.37 -26.05
N GLY A 61 4.66 19.11 -25.77
CA GLY A 61 3.68 18.03 -25.86
C GLY A 61 2.76 18.15 -24.65
N GLU A 62 1.55 18.65 -24.84
CA GLU A 62 0.56 18.80 -23.78
C GLU A 62 -0.15 17.45 -23.56
N GLU A 63 0.55 16.55 -22.87
CA GLU A 63 -0.03 15.34 -22.30
C GLU A 63 -0.97 15.76 -21.16
N MET A 64 -2.28 15.68 -21.41
CA MET A 64 -3.28 16.11 -20.43
C MET A 64 -3.68 14.97 -19.50
N GLY A 65 -3.28 15.11 -18.23
CA GLY A 65 -3.97 14.49 -17.10
C GLY A 65 -3.28 13.29 -16.45
N ASP A 66 -2.27 13.57 -15.62
CA ASP A 66 -1.98 12.75 -14.44
C ASP A 66 -1.42 13.67 -13.32
N GLU A 67 -2.34 14.37 -12.66
CA GLU A 67 -2.09 15.26 -11.51
C GLU A 67 -3.17 15.05 -10.44
N GLU A 68 -3.39 13.80 -10.02
CA GLU A 68 -4.03 13.54 -8.72
C GLU A 68 -3.00 13.55 -7.60
N SER A 69 -3.40 14.08 -6.44
CA SER A 69 -2.63 14.25 -5.20
C SER A 69 -1.63 13.11 -4.94
N GLY A 70 -0.37 13.39 -4.65
CA GLY A 70 -0.04 14.10 -3.41
C GLY A 70 0.00 13.11 -2.24
N GLU A 71 1.11 12.37 -2.12
CA GLU A 71 1.49 11.51 -0.97
C GLU A 71 0.79 10.14 -0.81
N GLU A 72 -0.21 9.78 -1.63
CA GLU A 72 -0.93 8.49 -1.51
C GLU A 72 -0.28 7.32 -2.28
N SER A 73 0.61 7.57 -3.23
CA SER A 73 1.27 6.52 -4.02
C SER A 73 2.45 5.87 -3.26
N GLY A 74 2.14 5.10 -2.22
CA GLY A 74 3.09 4.25 -1.50
C GLY A 74 3.57 3.05 -2.34
N THR A 75 4.68 2.44 -1.94
CA THR A 75 5.19 1.20 -2.57
C THR A 75 4.09 0.15 -2.61
N GLN A 76 3.81 -0.38 -3.80
CA GLN A 76 2.83 -1.44 -4.01
C GLN A 76 3.48 -2.82 -3.86
N TYR A 77 2.85 -3.66 -3.06
CA TYR A 77 3.25 -5.03 -2.72
C TYR A 77 2.31 -6.03 -3.40
N ALA A 78 2.82 -7.18 -3.83
CA ALA A 78 1.95 -8.26 -4.31
C ALA A 78 1.22 -8.94 -3.13
N LYS A 79 0.09 -9.60 -3.41
CA LYS A 79 -0.68 -10.37 -2.41
C LYS A 79 0.14 -11.36 -1.55
N THR A 80 1.29 -11.83 -2.03
CA THR A 80 2.17 -12.79 -1.33
C THR A 80 3.36 -12.15 -0.61
N ASP A 81 3.55 -10.85 -0.75
CA ASP A 81 4.67 -10.14 -0.14
C ASP A 81 4.38 -9.80 1.32
N THR A 82 5.43 -9.56 2.09
CA THR A 82 5.34 -9.06 3.47
C THR A 82 5.83 -7.62 3.50
N TYR A 83 4.99 -6.72 4.02
CA TYR A 83 5.40 -5.37 4.37
C TYR A 83 6.19 -5.43 5.68
N ASP A 84 7.37 -4.81 5.73
CA ASP A 84 8.21 -4.67 6.93
C ASP A 84 8.98 -3.34 6.83
N GLU A 85 8.34 -2.25 7.23
CA GLU A 85 8.93 -0.91 7.21
C GLU A 85 8.74 -0.20 8.55
N THR A 86 9.58 0.81 8.81
CA THR A 86 9.47 1.70 9.97
C THR A 86 9.22 3.13 9.52
N ARG A 87 8.08 3.71 9.91
CA ARG A 87 7.70 5.11 9.66
C ARG A 87 7.40 5.78 10.99
N ASN A 88 7.95 6.98 11.23
CA ASN A 88 7.73 7.76 12.44
C ASN A 88 7.96 6.99 13.77
N GLY A 89 8.87 6.00 13.77
CA GLY A 89 9.15 5.15 14.93
C GLY A 89 8.21 3.95 15.13
N ALA A 90 7.15 3.85 14.34
CA ALA A 90 6.27 2.68 14.27
C ALA A 90 6.79 1.73 13.18
N ARG A 91 7.20 0.51 13.57
CA ARG A 91 7.54 -0.57 12.64
C ARG A 91 6.32 -1.46 12.42
N LEU A 92 5.78 -1.45 11.21
CA LEU A 92 4.68 -2.31 10.80
C LEU A 92 5.25 -3.53 10.07
N VAL A 93 4.88 -4.72 10.54
CA VAL A 93 5.08 -5.99 9.83
C VAL A 93 3.69 -6.54 9.50
N LEU A 94 3.36 -6.69 8.21
CA LEU A 94 2.01 -7.02 7.75
C LEU A 94 2.04 -7.96 6.53
N ASN A 95 1.08 -8.89 6.46
CA ASN A 95 0.92 -9.83 5.34
C ASN A 95 -0.56 -10.11 5.09
N TYR A 96 -0.95 -10.35 3.83
CA TYR A 96 -2.30 -10.81 3.50
C TYR A 96 -2.46 -12.31 3.76
N ASP A 97 -3.39 -12.67 4.64
CA ASP A 97 -3.82 -14.05 4.90
C ASP A 97 -5.09 -14.33 4.09
N SER A 98 -4.98 -15.18 3.07
CA SER A 98 -6.08 -15.59 2.20
C SER A 98 -6.96 -16.72 2.76
N GLU A 99 -6.55 -17.38 3.85
CA GLU A 99 -7.42 -18.31 4.57
C GLU A 99 -8.35 -17.54 5.53
N ALA A 100 -7.86 -16.44 6.10
CA ALA A 100 -8.62 -15.53 6.94
C ALA A 100 -9.34 -14.39 6.19
N ASN A 101 -8.98 -14.15 4.91
CA ASN A 101 -9.34 -12.96 4.13
C ASN A 101 -9.10 -11.66 4.92
N ALA A 102 -7.87 -11.50 5.42
CA ALA A 102 -7.50 -10.35 6.23
C ALA A 102 -6.00 -10.01 6.11
N PHE A 103 -5.66 -8.75 6.27
CA PHE A 103 -4.29 -8.34 6.55
C PHE A 103 -4.01 -8.56 8.04
N ILE A 104 -3.03 -9.44 8.32
CA ILE A 104 -2.65 -9.86 9.67
C ILE A 104 -1.19 -9.47 9.92
N GLY A 105 -0.91 -8.91 11.10
CA GLY A 105 0.43 -8.47 11.44
C GLY A 105 0.52 -7.77 12.79
N THR A 106 1.58 -6.98 12.97
CA THR A 106 1.86 -6.23 14.19
C THR A 106 2.50 -4.89 13.87
N VAL A 107 2.15 -3.85 14.62
CA VAL A 107 2.94 -2.60 14.65
C VAL A 107 3.62 -2.44 16.01
N GLU A 108 4.94 -2.23 16.00
CA GLU A 108 5.82 -2.08 17.17
C GLU A 108 6.33 -0.63 17.28
N ASN A 109 6.35 -0.07 18.48
CA ASN A 109 7.09 1.15 18.78
C ASN A 109 8.59 0.85 18.97
N THR A 110 9.41 1.24 18.00
CA THR A 110 10.87 1.03 18.01
C THR A 110 11.64 2.22 18.60
N THR A 111 10.99 3.11 19.36
CA THR A 111 11.58 4.32 19.96
C THR A 111 11.64 4.22 21.49
N ASP A 112 12.36 5.15 22.12
CA ASP A 112 12.42 5.31 23.58
C ASP A 112 11.30 6.22 24.14
N GLU A 113 10.37 6.71 23.29
CA GLU A 113 9.24 7.57 23.68
C GLU A 113 7.88 6.85 23.44
N THR A 114 6.79 7.33 24.03
CA THR A 114 5.45 6.76 23.77
C THR A 114 4.88 7.32 22.47
N LEU A 115 4.69 6.46 21.46
CA LEU A 115 3.96 6.84 20.25
C LEU A 115 2.47 6.97 20.56
N LYS A 116 1.85 8.05 20.06
CA LYS A 116 0.46 8.41 20.33
C LYS A 116 -0.44 8.05 19.16
N GLN A 117 -1.65 7.55 19.49
CA GLN A 117 -2.70 7.25 18.51
C GLN A 117 -2.18 6.50 17.27
N VAL A 118 -1.37 5.46 17.48
CA VAL A 118 -0.85 4.62 16.40
C VAL A 118 -2.03 3.94 15.71
N ARG A 119 -2.08 4.05 14.39
CA ARG A 119 -3.09 3.43 13.53
C ARG A 119 -2.43 2.76 12.33
N VAL A 120 -3.11 1.80 11.73
CA VAL A 120 -2.70 1.18 10.47
C VAL A 120 -3.84 1.23 9.48
N GLU A 121 -3.51 1.61 8.25
CA GLU A 121 -4.41 1.61 7.09
C GLU A 121 -3.78 0.81 5.95
N VAL A 122 -4.62 0.18 5.12
CA VAL A 122 -4.19 -0.58 3.93
C VAL A 122 -5.01 -0.12 2.73
N HIS A 123 -4.32 0.21 1.64
CA HIS A 123 -4.91 0.59 0.36
C HIS A 123 -4.78 -0.57 -0.63
N LEU A 124 -5.88 -0.95 -1.29
CA LEU A 124 -5.90 -2.05 -2.27
C LEU A 124 -5.95 -1.51 -3.70
N SER A 125 -5.35 -2.25 -4.65
CA SER A 125 -5.26 -1.86 -6.06
C SER A 125 -6.59 -1.73 -6.82
N ASN A 126 -7.70 -2.05 -6.16
CA ASN A 126 -9.07 -1.90 -6.67
C ASN A 126 -9.75 -0.60 -6.17
N GLY A 127 -9.04 0.23 -5.39
CA GLY A 127 -9.56 1.45 -4.77
C GLY A 127 -10.26 1.25 -3.42
N THR A 128 -10.25 0.04 -2.86
CA THR A 128 -10.74 -0.21 -1.50
C THR A 128 -9.69 0.18 -0.46
N GLU A 129 -10.08 1.00 0.51
CA GLU A 129 -9.29 1.33 1.71
C GLU A 129 -9.78 0.51 2.90
N LEU A 130 -8.85 0.02 3.73
CA LEU A 130 -9.14 -0.78 4.91
C LEU A 130 -8.60 -0.10 6.17
N GLY A 131 -9.50 0.19 7.10
CA GLY A 131 -9.18 0.85 8.36
C GLY A 131 -9.59 2.33 8.37
N PRO A 132 -8.81 3.22 9.02
CA PRO A 132 -7.68 2.88 9.88
C PRO A 132 -8.10 2.03 11.09
N THR A 133 -7.15 1.30 11.71
CA THR A 133 -7.40 0.58 12.97
C THR A 133 -7.82 1.52 14.11
N GLU A 134 -8.44 0.99 15.16
CA GLU A 134 -8.67 1.75 16.40
C GLU A 134 -7.33 2.31 16.93
N PRO A 135 -7.23 3.62 17.22
CA PRO A 135 -5.98 4.25 17.63
C PRO A 135 -5.51 3.77 19.00
N SER A 136 -4.24 3.41 19.11
CA SER A 136 -3.63 2.94 20.37
C SER A 136 -2.34 3.69 20.72
N ASP A 137 -2.11 3.95 22.00
CA ASP A 137 -0.84 4.48 22.48
C ASP A 137 0.14 3.31 22.73
N LEU A 138 1.32 3.36 22.12
CA LEU A 138 2.34 2.32 22.28
C LEU A 138 3.50 2.85 23.12
N GLU A 139 3.71 2.29 24.32
CA GLU A 139 4.94 2.52 25.10
C GLU A 139 6.19 1.98 24.34
N PRO A 140 7.41 2.41 24.69
CA PRO A 140 8.65 1.87 24.11
C PRO A 140 8.72 0.34 24.08
N GLY A 141 8.99 -0.23 22.90
CA GLY A 141 9.08 -1.68 22.69
C GLY A 141 7.76 -2.43 22.89
N LYS A 142 6.60 -1.75 22.83
CA LYS A 142 5.28 -2.38 22.77
C LYS A 142 4.81 -2.53 21.34
N SER A 143 3.97 -3.54 21.14
CA SER A 143 3.30 -3.81 19.88
C SER A 143 1.79 -3.92 20.09
N MET A 144 1.03 -3.64 19.03
CA MET A 144 -0.37 -4.05 18.90
C MET A 144 -0.51 -4.97 17.69
N ASP A 145 -1.44 -5.91 17.79
CA ASP A 145 -1.84 -6.77 16.67
C ASP A 145 -2.67 -5.97 15.66
N VAL A 146 -2.50 -6.25 14.38
CA VAL A 146 -3.24 -5.67 13.26
C VAL A 146 -4.07 -6.77 12.61
N SER A 147 -5.36 -6.49 12.42
CA SER A 147 -6.30 -7.40 11.73
C SER A 147 -7.33 -6.56 10.97
N LEU A 148 -7.20 -6.50 9.65
CA LEU A 148 -8.08 -5.75 8.76
C LEU A 148 -8.70 -6.71 7.75
N PHE A 149 -10.02 -6.95 7.85
CA PHE A 149 -10.75 -7.88 6.98
C PHE A 149 -10.97 -7.32 5.58
N VAL A 150 -10.81 -8.18 4.58
CA VAL A 150 -11.12 -7.90 3.18
C VAL A 150 -12.50 -8.48 2.87
N PHE A 151 -13.43 -7.62 2.48
CA PHE A 151 -14.80 -8.04 2.10
C PHE A 151 -14.95 -8.33 0.59
N GLU A 152 -14.03 -7.82 -0.23
CA GLU A 152 -14.03 -7.91 -1.70
C GLU A 152 -12.65 -8.40 -2.18
N GLU A 153 -12.59 -9.61 -2.75
CA GLU A 153 -11.32 -10.35 -2.93
C GLU A 153 -10.51 -9.95 -4.18
N GLU A 154 -11.10 -9.16 -5.08
CA GLU A 154 -10.51 -8.75 -6.37
C GLU A 154 -9.57 -7.54 -6.20
N PHE A 155 -8.32 -7.81 -5.82
CA PHE A 155 -7.18 -6.88 -5.84
C PHE A 155 -5.90 -7.64 -6.22
N GLU A 156 -4.89 -6.98 -6.79
CA GLU A 156 -3.63 -7.61 -7.20
C GLU A 156 -2.44 -7.12 -6.36
N THR A 157 -2.42 -5.82 -6.07
CA THR A 157 -1.43 -5.19 -5.20
C THR A 157 -2.08 -4.42 -4.04
N TRP A 158 -1.25 -4.07 -3.05
CA TRP A 158 -1.67 -3.31 -1.88
C TRP A 158 -0.52 -2.44 -1.36
N GLY A 159 -0.87 -1.36 -0.65
CA GLY A 159 0.06 -0.54 0.14
C GLY A 159 -0.41 -0.46 1.60
N ALA A 160 0.50 -0.16 2.53
CA ALA A 160 0.14 -0.04 3.95
C ALA A 160 0.82 1.16 4.62
N HIS A 161 0.09 1.81 5.52
CA HIS A 161 0.44 3.09 6.10
C HIS A 161 0.29 3.00 7.63
N PRO A 162 1.40 2.84 8.39
CA PRO A 162 1.38 3.07 9.82
C PRO A 162 1.40 4.57 10.11
N GLU A 163 0.33 5.07 10.71
CA GLU A 163 0.21 6.44 11.17
C GLU A 163 0.59 6.56 12.66
N VAL A 164 1.15 7.70 13.03
CA VAL A 164 1.37 8.10 14.42
C VAL A 164 0.76 9.49 14.58
N GLY A 165 -0.19 9.64 15.51
CA GLY A 165 -0.82 10.91 15.78
C GLY A 165 0.12 11.88 16.49
N GLU A 166 -0.05 13.18 16.21
CA GLU A 166 0.64 14.21 16.97
C GLU A 166 0.21 14.15 18.44
N SER A 167 1.19 14.10 19.35
CA SER A 167 0.93 14.32 20.77
C SER A 167 0.50 15.77 20.97
N SER A 168 -0.81 16.03 20.92
CA SER A 168 -1.40 17.32 21.30
C SER A 168 -0.82 17.77 22.65
N GLY A 169 0.05 18.78 22.61
CA GLY A 169 0.87 19.15 23.75
C GLY A 169 0.03 19.65 24.91
N SER A 170 0.12 18.98 26.05
CA SER A 170 -0.49 19.44 27.29
C SER A 170 -0.10 20.88 27.61
N GLU A 171 -1.12 21.71 27.79
CA GLU A 171 -1.23 22.67 28.89
C GLU A 171 -0.02 23.61 29.07
N HIS A 172 -0.04 24.71 28.30
CA HIS A 172 0.65 25.94 28.69
C HIS A 172 -0.05 26.55 29.92
N GLY A 173 0.23 25.96 31.09
CA GLY A 173 -0.23 26.45 32.40
C GLY A 173 0.45 27.76 32.77
N SER A 174 -0.08 28.88 32.27
CA SER A 174 0.24 30.20 32.80
C SER A 174 -0.53 30.41 34.10
N GLU A 175 0.05 29.98 35.23
CA GLU A 175 -0.36 30.42 36.56
C GLU A 175 -0.10 31.93 36.71
N GLU A 176 -1.06 32.76 36.25
CA GLU A 176 -1.07 34.18 36.55
C GLU A 176 -1.40 34.41 38.03
N ASN A 177 -0.35 34.35 38.85
CA ASN A 177 -0.38 34.68 40.26
C ASN A 177 -0.58 36.19 40.43
N HIS A 178 -1.84 36.63 40.44
CA HIS A 178 -2.23 38.00 40.78
C HIS A 178 -2.36 38.14 42.31
N GLU A 179 -1.40 38.85 42.91
CA GLU A 179 -1.49 39.45 44.26
C GLU A 179 -2.30 40.76 44.25
#